data_AF-A0A2D8HHM4-F1
#
_entry.id   AF-A0A2D8HHM4-F1
#
_cell.length_a   1.000
_cell.length_b   1.000
_cell.length_c   1.000
_cell.angle_alpha   90.00
_cell.angle_beta   90.00
_cell.angle_gamma   90.00
#
_symmetry.space_group_name_H-M   'P 1'
#
loop_
_entity.id
_entity.type
_entity.pdbx_description
1 polymer ?
#
loop_
_entity_poly.entity_id
_entity_poly.type
_entity_poly.pdbx_seq_one_letter_code
_entity_poly.pdbx_strand_id
1 'polypeptide(L)'
;MFVIKNKLRTTSHIAFYLWVIGMIALTILSLLPPGNEPSLAGLVNDKIRHFTAYAILALIACHAGRNWPERFILCLISLMLSITIEFLQPLTGRDFEVLDIVANMSGILAGMGMMTFLLRRRLRRRLSPRN
;
A
#
# COMPACT_ATOMS: atom_id res chain seq x y z
N MET A 1 -29.36 -9.31 -7.93
CA MET A 1 -28.69 -8.41 -6.96
C MET A 1 -27.76 -9.13 -5.97
N PHE A 2 -28.11 -10.35 -5.52
CA PHE A 2 -27.32 -11.14 -4.56
C PHE A 2 -25.92 -11.56 -5.05
N VAL A 3 -25.81 -12.06 -6.30
CA VAL A 3 -24.54 -12.53 -6.89
C VAL A 3 -23.48 -11.43 -7.00
N ILE A 4 -23.88 -10.20 -7.35
CA ILE A 4 -22.96 -9.05 -7.50
C ILE A 4 -22.42 -8.60 -6.13
N LYS A 5 -23.27 -8.60 -5.09
CA LYS A 5 -22.84 -8.27 -3.72
C LYS A 5 -21.84 -9.30 -3.18
N ASN A 6 -22.06 -10.59 -3.44
CA ASN A 6 -21.13 -11.65 -3.03
C ASN A 6 -19.77 -11.53 -3.74
N LYS A 7 -19.75 -11.25 -5.04
CA LYS A 7 -18.49 -11.07 -5.79
C LYS A 7 -17.66 -9.90 -5.27
N LEU A 8 -18.30 -8.76 -4.98
CA LEU A 8 -17.63 -7.58 -4.39
C LEU A 8 -17.08 -7.86 -2.98
N ARG A 9 -17.79 -8.67 -2.19
CA ARG A 9 -17.37 -9.07 -0.85
C ARG A 9 -16.13 -9.98 -0.89
N THR A 10 -16.10 -10.99 -1.76
CA THR A 10 -14.96 -11.91 -1.92
C THR A 10 -13.70 -11.17 -2.40
N THR A 11 -13.83 -10.28 -3.39
CA THR A 11 -12.69 -9.47 -3.86
C THR A 11 -12.10 -8.59 -2.75
N SER A 12 -12.95 -8.05 -1.87
CA SER A 12 -12.50 -7.23 -0.73
C SER A 12 -11.71 -8.06 0.31
N HIS A 13 -12.12 -9.31 0.55
CA HIS A 13 -11.38 -10.21 1.46
C HIS A 13 -10.03 -10.63 0.88
N ILE A 14 -9.97 -10.99 -0.41
CA ILE A 14 -8.70 -11.31 -1.08
C ILE A 14 -7.75 -10.11 -0.99
N ALA A 15 -8.24 -8.90 -1.28
CA ALA A 15 -7.46 -7.67 -1.14
C ALA A 15 -6.96 -7.45 0.28
N PHE A 16 -7.79 -7.74 1.29
CA PHE A 16 -7.38 -7.64 2.69
C PHE A 16 -6.23 -8.61 3.02
N TYR A 17 -6.33 -9.88 2.61
CA TYR A 17 -5.24 -10.84 2.81
C TYR A 17 -3.98 -10.44 2.05
N LEU A 18 -4.09 -9.96 0.82
CA LEU A 18 -2.95 -9.42 0.06
C LEU A 18 -2.32 -8.21 0.75
N TRP A 19 -3.11 -7.35 1.37
CA TRP A 19 -2.61 -6.23 2.16
C TRP A 19 -1.82 -6.71 3.38
N VAL A 20 -2.35 -7.69 4.14
CA VAL A 20 -1.63 -8.29 5.28
C VAL A 20 -0.32 -8.95 4.85
N ILE A 21 -0.34 -9.72 3.77
CA ILE A 21 0.85 -10.36 3.21
C ILE A 21 1.86 -9.30 2.75
N GLY A 22 1.39 -8.23 2.12
CA GLY A 22 2.22 -7.10 1.71
C GLY A 22 2.89 -6.41 2.89
N MET A 23 2.17 -6.18 3.99
CA MET A 23 2.73 -5.61 5.22
C MET A 23 3.84 -6.50 5.79
N ILE A 24 3.59 -7.82 5.88
CA ILE A 24 4.59 -8.79 6.36
C ILE A 24 5.82 -8.79 5.44
N ALA A 25 5.61 -8.83 4.12
CA ALA A 25 6.69 -8.83 3.15
C ALA A 25 7.56 -7.57 3.26
N LEU A 26 6.94 -6.38 3.39
CA LEU A 26 7.66 -5.13 3.55
C LEU A 26 8.40 -5.04 4.88
N THR A 27 7.83 -5.54 5.98
CA THR A 27 8.55 -5.64 7.26
C THR A 27 9.80 -6.50 7.11
N ILE A 28 9.68 -7.70 6.53
CA ILE A 28 10.82 -8.61 6.36
C ILE A 28 11.88 -7.95 5.48
N LEU A 29 11.49 -7.45 4.30
CA LEU A 29 12.44 -6.87 3.34
C LEU A 29 13.13 -5.61 3.89
N SER A 30 12.43 -4.78 4.66
CA SER A 30 13.01 -3.54 5.22
C SER A 30 13.93 -3.80 6.41
N LEU A 31 13.76 -4.93 7.10
CA LEU A 31 14.59 -5.32 8.25
C LEU A 31 15.74 -6.27 7.86
N LEU A 32 15.88 -6.64 6.59
CA LEU A 32 17.05 -7.42 6.15
C LEU A 32 18.33 -6.61 6.38
N PRO A 33 19.38 -7.20 6.98
CA PRO A 33 20.67 -6.55 7.10
C PRO A 33 21.22 -6.14 5.72
N PRO A 34 21.99 -5.04 5.64
CA PRO A 34 22.59 -4.60 4.38
C PRO A 34 23.35 -5.72 3.67
N GLY A 35 23.15 -5.86 2.35
CA GLY A 35 23.77 -6.91 1.54
C GLY A 35 22.97 -8.22 1.46
N ASN A 36 21.90 -8.37 2.25
CA ASN A 36 21.00 -9.53 2.19
C ASN A 36 19.71 -9.24 1.40
N GLU A 37 19.54 -8.02 0.89
CA GLU A 37 18.44 -7.68 -0.01
C GLU A 37 18.50 -8.42 -1.35
N PRO A 38 17.35 -8.66 -2.01
CA PRO A 38 17.32 -9.25 -3.35
C PRO A 38 18.19 -8.45 -4.34
N SER A 39 18.90 -9.11 -5.24
CA SER A 39 19.82 -8.46 -6.20
C SER A 39 19.16 -7.34 -7.02
N LEU A 40 17.88 -7.49 -7.38
CA LEU A 40 17.09 -6.46 -8.06
C LEU A 40 16.88 -5.18 -7.22
N ALA A 41 16.90 -5.28 -5.89
CA ALA A 41 16.70 -4.15 -4.98
C ALA A 41 17.87 -3.14 -5.03
N GLY A 42 19.08 -3.60 -5.37
CA GLY A 42 20.25 -2.73 -5.56
C GLY A 42 20.27 -1.96 -6.89
N LEU A 43 19.42 -2.34 -7.86
CA LEU A 43 19.33 -1.68 -9.17
C LEU A 43 18.44 -0.44 -9.17
N VAL A 44 17.54 -0.34 -8.19
CA VAL A 44 16.56 0.75 -8.09
C VAL A 44 16.91 1.62 -6.90
N ASN A 45 16.86 2.93 -7.08
CA ASN A 45 17.05 3.88 -5.99
C ASN A 45 16.12 3.54 -4.81
N ASP A 46 16.70 3.53 -3.61
CA ASP A 46 16.03 3.11 -2.39
C ASP A 46 14.74 3.91 -2.13
N LYS A 47 14.74 5.22 -2.35
CA LYS A 47 13.55 6.06 -2.14
C LYS A 47 12.44 5.80 -3.17
N ILE A 48 12.81 5.43 -4.38
CA ILE A 48 11.85 4.98 -5.40
C ILE A 48 11.23 3.63 -4.99
N ARG A 49 12.02 2.71 -4.41
CA ARG A 49 11.49 1.44 -3.88
C ARG A 49 10.50 1.70 -2.76
N HIS A 50 10.87 2.53 -1.78
CA HIS A 50 9.99 2.94 -0.67
C HIS A 50 8.68 3.56 -1.18
N PHE A 51 8.77 4.58 -2.04
CA PHE A 51 7.61 5.20 -2.66
C PHE A 51 6.70 4.18 -3.36
N THR A 52 7.27 3.34 -4.24
CA THR A 52 6.50 2.43 -5.09
C THR A 52 5.86 1.32 -4.27
N ALA A 53 6.60 0.74 -3.31
CA ALA A 53 6.11 -0.30 -2.41
C ALA A 53 4.88 0.17 -1.63
N TYR A 54 4.97 1.35 -1.03
CA TYR A 54 3.89 1.91 -0.22
C TYR A 54 2.72 2.45 -1.05
N ALA A 55 2.97 2.89 -2.30
CA ALA A 55 1.89 3.23 -3.24
C ALA A 55 1.07 2.00 -3.65
N ILE A 56 1.73 0.87 -3.94
CA ILE A 56 1.05 -0.39 -4.24
C ILE A 56 0.29 -0.90 -3.02
N LEU A 57 0.92 -0.88 -1.84
CA LEU A 57 0.27 -1.31 -0.60
C LEU A 57 -0.98 -0.49 -0.30
N ALA A 58 -0.92 0.83 -0.47
CA ALA A 58 -2.08 1.71 -0.29
C ALA A 58 -3.19 1.47 -1.32
N LEU A 59 -2.86 1.11 -2.57
CA LEU A 59 -3.86 0.71 -3.56
C LEU A 59 -4.59 -0.58 -3.14
N ILE A 60 -3.85 -1.57 -2.62
CA ILE A 60 -4.43 -2.83 -2.12
C ILE A 60 -5.28 -2.55 -0.88
N ALA A 61 -4.77 -1.76 0.08
CA ALA A 61 -5.50 -1.31 1.26
C ALA A 61 -6.82 -0.62 0.90
N CYS A 62 -6.77 0.33 -0.04
CA CYS A 62 -7.96 1.04 -0.49
C CYS A 62 -8.94 0.13 -1.25
N HIS A 63 -8.45 -0.94 -1.89
CA HIS A 63 -9.31 -1.91 -2.55
C HIS A 63 -10.01 -2.84 -1.54
N ALA A 64 -9.35 -3.15 -0.42
CA ALA A 64 -9.91 -3.93 0.67
C ALA A 64 -11.01 -3.18 1.45
N GLY A 65 -10.86 -1.87 1.63
CA GLY A 65 -11.83 -1.03 2.36
C GLY A 65 -13.15 -0.80 1.61
N ARG A 66 -14.27 -1.04 2.29
CA ARG A 66 -15.63 -0.96 1.71
C ARG A 66 -16.14 0.48 1.57
N ASN A 67 -15.65 1.36 2.43
CA ASN A 67 -16.00 2.79 2.47
C ASN A 67 -14.73 3.63 2.74
N TRP A 68 -14.84 4.97 2.64
CA TRP A 68 -13.69 5.87 2.85
C TRP A 68 -13.07 5.78 4.24
N PRO A 69 -13.84 5.71 5.34
CA PRO A 69 -13.26 5.52 6.67
C PRO A 69 -12.40 4.25 6.79
N GLU A 70 -12.88 3.10 6.32
CA GLU A 70 -12.11 1.85 6.34
C GLU A 70 -10.81 1.96 5.52
N ARG A 71 -10.88 2.57 4.33
CA ARG A 71 -9.70 2.79 3.47
C ARG A 71 -8.65 3.66 4.14
N PHE A 72 -9.10 4.72 4.80
CA PHE A 72 -8.23 5.62 5.54
C PHE A 72 -7.56 4.91 6.72
N ILE A 73 -8.32 4.14 7.49
CA ILE A 73 -7.79 3.34 8.62
C ILE A 73 -6.72 2.36 8.13
N LEU A 74 -6.96 1.61 7.03
CA LEU A 74 -5.97 0.67 6.50
C LEU A 74 -4.69 1.38 6.02
N CYS A 75 -4.82 2.53 5.35
CA CYS A 75 -3.66 3.32 4.94
C CYS A 75 -2.90 3.92 6.15
N LEU A 76 -3.63 4.34 7.19
CA LEU A 76 -3.04 4.83 8.43
C LEU A 76 -2.26 3.72 9.15
N ILE A 77 -2.80 2.50 9.21
CA ILE A 77 -2.08 1.35 9.77
C ILE A 77 -0.81 1.06 8.96
N SER A 78 -0.86 1.13 7.63
CA SER A 78 0.32 1.01 6.77
C SER A 78 1.36 2.09 7.05
N LEU A 79 0.96 3.34 7.25
CA LEU A 79 1.87 4.44 7.60
C LEU A 79 2.51 4.21 8.98
N MET A 80 1.71 3.85 9.98
CA MET A 80 2.22 3.58 11.33
C MET A 80 3.21 2.43 11.34
N LEU A 81 2.93 1.32 10.63
CA LEU A 81 3.89 0.24 10.48
C LEU A 81 5.17 0.73 9.80
N SER A 82 5.07 1.53 8.73
CA SER A 82 6.25 2.05 8.02
C SER A 82 7.18 2.86 8.91
N ILE A 83 6.60 3.70 9.78
CA ILE A 83 7.34 4.51 10.74
C ILE A 83 7.99 3.59 11.78
N THR A 84 7.24 2.62 12.32
CA THR A 84 7.77 1.64 13.27
C THR A 84 8.93 0.86 12.67
N ILE A 85 8.82 0.39 11.43
CA ILE A 85 9.91 -0.31 10.73
C ILE A 85 11.15 0.57 10.67
N GLU A 86 11.02 1.85 10.32
CA GLU A 86 12.14 2.79 10.26
C GLU A 86 12.88 2.91 11.60
N PHE A 87 12.14 3.00 12.71
CA PHE A 87 12.73 3.00 14.05
C PHE A 87 13.38 1.68 14.44
N LEU A 88 12.98 0.56 13.83
CA LEU A 88 13.55 -0.76 14.08
C LEU A 88 14.75 -1.09 13.19
N GLN A 89 14.93 -0.40 12.06
CA GLN A 89 16.05 -0.60 11.13
C GLN A 89 17.45 -0.56 11.81
N PRO A 90 17.73 0.35 12.77
CA PRO A 90 19.00 0.35 13.51
C PRO A 90 19.33 -0.96 14.23
N LEU A 91 18.32 -1.74 14.61
CA LEU A 91 18.52 -3.03 15.29
C LEU A 91 19.03 -4.12 14.33
N THR A 92 19.00 -3.88 13.02
CA THR A 92 19.42 -4.85 11.98
C THR A 92 20.67 -4.40 11.23
N GLY A 93 21.31 -3.32 11.69
CA GLY A 93 22.51 -2.74 11.06
C GLY A 93 22.20 -1.80 9.88
N ARG A 94 20.94 -1.41 9.71
CA ARG A 94 20.52 -0.37 8.76
C ARG A 94 20.43 1.00 9.45
N ASP A 95 20.48 2.07 8.66
CA ASP A 95 20.33 3.43 9.19
C ASP A 95 18.87 3.83 9.36
N PHE A 96 18.59 4.66 10.36
CA PHE A 96 17.31 5.37 10.47
C PHE A 96 17.31 6.55 9.51
N GLU A 97 16.35 6.61 8.57
CA GLU A 97 16.27 7.65 7.57
C GLU A 97 14.88 8.29 7.46
N VAL A 98 14.80 9.58 7.81
CA VAL A 98 13.55 10.36 7.72
C VAL A 98 13.04 10.46 6.28
N LEU A 99 13.93 10.46 5.28
CA LEU A 99 13.55 10.51 3.87
C LEU A 99 12.81 9.24 3.43
N ASP A 100 13.03 8.09 4.08
CA ASP A 100 12.23 6.88 3.83
C ASP A 100 10.80 7.02 4.33
N ILE A 101 10.62 7.62 5.51
CA ILE A 101 9.27 7.93 6.02
C ILE A 101 8.54 8.86 5.04
N VAL A 102 9.23 9.87 4.50
CA VAL A 102 8.66 10.79 3.50
C VAL A 102 8.31 10.05 2.20
N ALA A 103 9.19 9.17 1.71
CA ALA A 103 8.95 8.34 0.52
C ALA A 103 7.75 7.39 0.73
N ASN A 104 7.67 6.72 1.89
CA ASN A 104 6.57 5.84 2.25
C ASN A 104 5.24 6.61 2.30
N MET A 105 5.22 7.75 3.01
CA MET A 105 4.02 8.59 3.15
C MET A 105 3.55 9.13 1.80
N SER A 106 4.47 9.64 0.97
CA SER A 106 4.12 10.13 -0.37
C SER A 106 3.60 9.02 -1.29
N GLY A 107 4.17 7.80 -1.18
CA GLY A 107 3.65 6.60 -1.83
C GLY A 107 2.20 6.31 -1.43
N ILE A 108 1.92 6.28 -0.12
CA ILE A 108 0.56 6.05 0.40
C ILE A 108 -0.43 7.07 -0.16
N LEU A 109 -0.09 8.36 -0.11
CA LEU A 109 -0.93 9.44 -0.64
C LEU A 109 -1.17 9.29 -2.15
N ALA A 110 -0.14 8.92 -2.91
CA ALA A 110 -0.27 8.66 -4.35
C ALA A 110 -1.22 7.48 -4.63
N GLY A 111 -1.11 6.38 -3.88
CA GLY A 111 -2.00 5.23 -3.97
C GLY A 111 -3.46 5.58 -3.67
N MET A 112 -3.70 6.35 -2.61
CA MET A 112 -5.03 6.87 -2.26
C MET A 112 -5.60 7.77 -3.35
N GLY A 113 -4.79 8.69 -3.89
CA GLY A 113 -5.17 9.58 -4.99
C GLY A 113 -5.56 8.80 -6.25
N MET A 114 -4.76 7.80 -6.62
CA MET A 114 -5.03 6.93 -7.76
C MET A 114 -6.32 6.11 -7.56
N MET A 115 -6.56 5.54 -6.38
CA MET A 115 -7.83 4.86 -6.10
C MET A 115 -9.03 5.82 -6.21
N THR A 116 -8.90 7.04 -5.69
CA THR A 116 -9.93 8.08 -5.79
C THR A 116 -10.28 8.36 -7.25
N PHE A 117 -9.26 8.55 -8.09
CA PHE A 117 -9.41 8.77 -9.52
C PHE A 117 -10.14 7.60 -10.21
N LEU A 118 -9.72 6.37 -9.93
CA LEU A 118 -10.34 5.16 -10.50
C LEU A 118 -11.81 5.00 -10.10
N LEU A 119 -12.15 5.26 -8.83
CA LEU A 119 -13.53 5.22 -8.37
C LEU A 119 -14.40 6.28 -9.02
N ARG A 120 -13.91 7.53 -9.11
CA ARG A 120 -14.62 8.62 -9.78
C ARG A 120 -14.87 8.30 -11.25
N ARG A 121 -13.88 7.73 -11.95
CA ARG A 121 -14.01 7.30 -13.36
C ARG A 121 -15.04 6.19 -13.52
N ARG A 122 -15.07 5.21 -12.60
CA ARG A 122 -16.08 4.14 -12.60
C ARG A 122 -17.49 4.67 -12.34
N LEU A 123 -17.65 5.62 -11.42
CA LEU A 123 -18.94 6.26 -11.16
C LEU A 123 -19.43 7.04 -12.39
N ARG A 124 -18.56 7.87 -12.99
CA ARG A 124 -18.90 8.65 -14.20
C ARG A 124 -19.38 7.75 -15.35
N ARG A 125 -18.72 6.60 -15.58
CA ARG A 125 -19.12 5.62 -16.61
C ARG A 125 -20.45 4.92 -16.33
N ARG A 126 -20.88 4.83 -15.07
CA ARG A 126 -22.19 4.24 -14.72
C ARG A 126 -23.34 5.23 -14.89
N LEU A 127 -23.05 6.53 -14.82
CA LEU A 127 -24.03 7.61 -14.93
C LEU A 127 -24.16 8.16 -16.37
N SER A 128 -23.25 7.83 -17.28
CA SER A 128 -23.37 8.23 -18.70
C SER A 128 -24.54 7.48 -19.36
N PRO A 129 -25.50 8.17 -20.01
CA PRO A 129 -26.57 7.55 -20.77
C PRO A 129 -26.01 6.57 -21.80
N ARG A 130 -26.60 5.37 -21.90
CA ARG A 130 -26.33 4.49 -23.05
C ARG A 130 -27.12 5.05 -24.23
N ASN A 131 -26.42 5.69 -25.15
CA ASN A 131 -26.94 5.98 -26.49
C ASN A 131 -26.88 4.71 -27.35
#